data_AF-A0A7C7Q8U3-F1
#
_entry.id   AF-A0A7C7Q8U3-F1
#
_cell.length_a   1.000
_cell.length_b   1.000
_cell.length_c   1.000
_cell.angle_alpha   90.00
_cell.angle_beta   90.00
_cell.angle_gamma   90.00
#
_symmetry.space_group_name_H-M   'P 1'
#
loop_
_entity.id
_entity.type
_entity.pdbx_description
1 polymer ?
#
loop_
_entity_poly.entity_id
_entity_poly.type
_entity_poly.pdbx_seq_one_letter_code
_entity_poly.pdbx_strand_id
1 'polypeptide(L)'
;MHEKTWYYELKGAAAYWLASLIFILVGAASVAVGVLEEEFFLFIGIPFLCLGIVTLVLLVCSLYVKLKHPENYKVWLWWANFIGGLVGALTFSIPSTLALPALLLMDGDDQLLLIGAVFSVVGLAVTVAIWLLARRQHRGRPRWVSKDKRPSRR
;
A
#
# COMPACT_ATOMS: atom_id res chain seq x y z
N MET A 1 34.60 5.26 8.31
CA MET A 1 33.80 5.13 7.07
C MET A 1 32.35 4.70 7.37
N HIS A 2 31.70 5.33 8.37
CA HIS A 2 30.42 4.87 8.95
C HIS A 2 29.24 5.85 8.78
N GLU A 3 29.48 7.08 8.31
CA GLU A 3 28.43 8.12 8.19
C GLU A 3 27.55 7.99 6.94
N LYS A 4 28.07 7.39 5.86
CA LYS A 4 27.29 7.25 4.62
C LYS A 4 26.15 6.22 4.72
N THR A 5 26.18 5.30 5.68
CA THR A 5 25.19 4.22 5.80
C THR A 5 23.88 4.69 6.44
N TRP A 6 23.95 5.57 7.43
CA TRP A 6 22.76 6.08 8.13
C TRP A 6 21.90 6.98 7.25
N TYR A 7 22.52 7.83 6.42
CA TYR A 7 21.79 8.74 5.53
C TYR A 7 21.01 8.00 4.44
N TYR A 8 21.58 6.94 3.86
CA TYR A 8 20.88 6.09 2.87
C TYR A 8 19.77 5.23 3.51
N GLU A 9 19.98 4.73 4.73
CA GLU A 9 18.96 3.98 5.47
C GLU A 9 17.79 4.87 5.94
N LEU A 10 18.07 6.10 6.37
CA LEU A 10 17.06 7.09 6.72
C LEU A 10 16.33 7.63 5.49
N LYS A 11 16.98 7.80 4.33
CA LYS A 11 16.31 8.31 3.12
C LYS A 11 15.18 7.38 2.66
N GLY A 12 15.39 6.07 2.77
CA GLY A 12 14.36 5.07 2.51
C GLY A 12 13.24 5.10 3.55
N ALA A 13 13.58 5.14 4.85
CA ALA A 13 12.60 5.17 5.93
C ALA A 13 11.80 6.50 6.00
N ALA A 14 12.42 7.63 5.68
CA ALA A 14 11.81 8.96 5.70
C ALA A 14 10.70 9.09 4.65
N ALA A 15 10.87 8.45 3.48
CA ALA A 15 9.82 8.41 2.47
C ALA A 15 8.58 7.66 2.97
N TYR A 16 8.74 6.53 3.67
CA TYR A 16 7.63 5.80 4.28
C TYR A 16 6.96 6.58 5.42
N TRP A 17 7.74 7.27 6.25
CA TRP A 17 7.23 8.17 7.29
C TRP A 17 6.39 9.29 6.67
N LEU A 18 6.95 9.99 5.68
CA LEU A 18 6.28 11.09 5.02
C LEU A 18 5.01 10.62 4.30
N ALA A 19 5.07 9.51 3.57
CA ALA A 19 3.92 8.94 2.89
C ALA A 19 2.81 8.55 3.89
N SER A 20 3.15 7.89 5.00
CA SER A 20 2.19 7.53 6.04
C SER A 20 1.51 8.77 6.63
N LEU A 21 2.29 9.79 7.00
CA LEU A 21 1.76 11.04 7.55
C LEU A 21 0.85 11.76 6.55
N ILE A 22 1.27 11.87 5.28
CA ILE A 22 0.45 12.49 4.23
C ILE A 22 -0.87 11.74 4.07
N PHE A 23 -0.84 10.42 3.97
CA PHE A 23 -2.06 9.62 3.80
C PHE A 23 -2.98 9.72 5.03
N ILE A 24 -2.42 9.72 6.24
CA ILE A 24 -3.21 9.93 7.46
C ILE A 24 -3.84 11.32 7.48
N LEU A 25 -3.08 12.38 7.16
CA LEU A 25 -3.58 13.75 7.19
C LEU A 25 -4.65 13.99 6.12
N VAL A 26 -4.40 13.59 4.87
CA VAL A 26 -5.37 13.71 3.77
C VAL A 26 -6.60 12.85 4.05
N GLY A 27 -6.40 11.63 4.53
CA GLY A 27 -7.48 10.72 4.91
C GLY A 27 -8.33 11.29 6.05
N ALA A 28 -7.72 11.74 7.14
CA ALA A 28 -8.41 12.31 8.28
C ALA A 28 -9.14 13.60 7.94
N ALA A 29 -8.54 14.49 7.15
CA ALA A 29 -9.20 15.71 6.68
C ALA A 29 -10.43 15.38 5.82
N SER A 30 -10.29 14.42 4.88
CA SER A 30 -11.39 13.98 4.03
C SER A 30 -12.49 13.29 4.84
N VAL A 31 -12.13 12.46 5.84
CA VAL A 31 -13.12 11.86 6.75
C VAL A 31 -13.84 12.93 7.57
N ALA A 32 -13.12 13.92 8.11
CA ALA A 32 -13.72 15.00 8.88
C ALA A 32 -14.72 15.81 8.03
N VAL A 33 -14.34 16.18 6.80
CA VAL A 33 -15.26 16.82 5.84
C VAL A 33 -16.43 15.90 5.52
N GLY A 34 -16.18 14.60 5.35
CA GLY A 34 -17.23 13.63 5.02
C GLY A 34 -18.25 13.38 6.13
N VAL A 35 -17.85 13.52 7.40
CA VAL A 35 -18.76 13.43 8.55
C VAL A 35 -19.55 14.72 8.75
N LEU A 36 -18.96 15.88 8.43
CA LEU A 36 -19.53 17.19 8.74
C LEU A 36 -20.38 17.77 7.60
N GLU A 37 -20.03 17.51 6.34
CA GLU A 37 -20.61 18.19 5.18
C GLU A 37 -21.14 17.20 4.13
N GLU A 38 -20.28 16.32 3.59
CA GLU A 38 -20.61 15.51 2.41
C GLU A 38 -20.08 14.07 2.49
N GLU A 39 -20.97 13.09 2.68
CA GLU A 39 -20.63 11.67 2.85
C GLU A 39 -19.76 11.09 1.72
N PHE A 40 -19.80 11.67 0.52
CA PHE A 40 -18.94 11.28 -0.60
C PHE A 40 -17.45 11.30 -0.22
N PHE A 41 -17.01 12.27 0.59
CA PHE A 41 -15.63 12.36 1.04
C PHE A 41 -15.21 11.20 1.96
N LEU A 42 -16.14 10.44 2.56
CA LEU A 42 -15.82 9.24 3.33
C LEU A 42 -15.27 8.13 2.42
N PHE A 43 -15.78 8.00 1.20
CA PHE A 43 -15.30 7.01 0.22
C PHE A 43 -13.86 7.29 -0.23
N ILE A 44 -13.40 8.53 -0.13
CA ILE A 44 -12.01 8.92 -0.41
C ILE A 44 -11.18 8.85 0.88
N GLY A 45 -11.70 9.42 1.97
CA GLY A 45 -10.96 9.59 3.21
C GLY A 45 -10.64 8.28 3.92
N ILE A 46 -11.58 7.34 3.99
CA ILE A 46 -11.37 6.07 4.69
C ILE A 46 -10.26 5.25 4.03
N PRO A 47 -10.23 5.01 2.70
CA PRO A 47 -9.13 4.30 2.05
C PRO A 47 -7.75 4.95 2.27
N PHE A 48 -7.67 6.28 2.20
CA PHE A 48 -6.41 7.01 2.43
C PHE A 48 -5.95 6.89 3.89
N LEU A 49 -6.88 7.00 4.85
CA LEU A 49 -6.59 6.81 6.26
C LEU A 49 -6.09 5.39 6.54
N CYS A 50 -6.77 4.37 6.00
CA CYS A 50 -6.35 2.98 6.11
C CYS A 50 -4.96 2.74 5.50
N LEU A 51 -4.69 3.29 4.32
CA LEU A 51 -3.37 3.20 3.66
C LEU A 51 -2.27 3.83 4.53
N GLY A 52 -2.56 5.00 5.12
CA GLY A 52 -1.65 5.70 6.02
C GLY A 52 -1.33 4.88 7.27
N ILE A 53 -2.35 4.29 7.91
CA ILE A 53 -2.20 3.42 9.09
C ILE A 53 -1.42 2.15 8.75
N VAL A 54 -1.75 1.47 7.65
CA VAL A 54 -1.02 0.26 7.22
C VAL A 54 0.45 0.59 7.00
N THR A 55 0.75 1.71 6.33
CA THR A 55 2.13 2.16 6.10
C THR A 55 2.85 2.44 7.42
N LEU A 56 2.16 3.06 8.40
CA LEU A 56 2.71 3.31 9.73
C LEU A 56 3.04 2.01 10.47
N VAL A 57 2.13 1.04 10.45
CA VAL A 57 2.30 -0.27 11.09
C VAL A 57 3.49 -1.00 10.48
N LEU A 58 3.60 -1.04 9.15
CA LEU A 58 4.74 -1.65 8.46
C LEU A 58 6.06 -1.00 8.86
N LEU A 59 6.06 0.32 9.06
CA LEU A 59 7.22 1.05 9.51
C LEU A 59 7.60 0.72 10.96
N VAL A 60 6.63 0.72 11.88
CA VAL A 60 6.87 0.37 13.30
C VAL A 60 7.38 -1.06 13.41
N CYS A 61 6.80 -2.00 12.67
CA CYS A 61 7.28 -3.37 12.58
C CYS A 61 8.70 -3.44 11.99
N SER A 62 9.04 -2.58 11.02
CA SER A 62 10.41 -2.50 10.48
C SER A 62 11.42 -2.09 11.54
N LEU A 63 11.09 -1.12 12.39
CA LEU A 63 11.94 -0.72 13.52
C LEU A 63 12.08 -1.88 14.52
N TYR A 64 10.98 -2.54 14.85
CA TYR A 64 10.99 -3.70 15.75
C TYR A 64 11.87 -4.84 15.23
N VAL A 65 11.71 -5.24 13.97
CA VAL A 65 12.50 -6.32 13.35
C VAL A 65 13.98 -5.94 13.28
N LYS A 66 14.30 -4.68 12.95
CA LYS A 66 15.69 -4.19 12.94
C LYS A 66 16.37 -4.36 14.31
N LEU A 67 15.64 -4.11 15.39
CA LEU A 67 16.16 -4.20 16.75
C LEU A 67 16.23 -5.64 17.29
N LYS A 68 15.20 -6.45 17.05
CA LYS A 68 15.05 -7.79 17.64
C LYS A 68 15.60 -8.92 16.78
N HIS A 69 15.56 -8.77 15.45
CA HIS A 69 15.90 -9.79 14.47
C HIS A 69 16.64 -9.19 13.26
N PRO A 70 17.82 -8.56 13.46
CA PRO A 70 18.56 -7.89 12.38
C PRO A 70 18.89 -8.84 11.21
N GLU A 71 19.05 -10.13 11.49
CA GLU A 71 19.25 -11.18 10.48
C GLU A 71 18.09 -11.31 9.48
N ASN A 72 16.87 -10.98 9.91
CA ASN A 72 15.65 -11.07 9.11
C ASN A 72 15.19 -9.71 8.56
N TYR A 73 15.88 -8.62 8.89
CA TYR A 73 15.46 -7.27 8.50
C TYR A 73 15.33 -7.07 6.98
N LYS A 74 16.25 -7.63 6.19
CA LYS A 74 16.18 -7.57 4.72
C LYS A 74 14.95 -8.31 4.16
N VAL A 75 14.62 -9.47 4.75
CA VAL A 75 13.44 -10.27 4.38
C VAL A 75 12.17 -9.50 4.72
N TRP A 76 12.14 -8.86 5.89
CA TRP A 76 11.03 -8.03 6.32
C TRP A 76 10.83 -6.80 5.41
N LEU A 77 11.91 -6.06 5.09
CA LEU A 77 11.83 -4.90 4.19
C LEU A 77 11.25 -5.28 2.82
N TRP A 78 11.61 -6.46 2.30
CA TRP A 78 11.02 -6.96 1.07
C TRP A 78 9.49 -7.09 1.19
N TRP A 79 9.01 -7.68 2.30
CA TRP A 79 7.57 -7.81 2.56
C TRP A 79 6.88 -6.47 2.79
N ALA A 80 7.50 -5.56 3.55
CA ALA A 80 6.97 -4.23 3.79
C ALA A 80 6.81 -3.44 2.48
N ASN A 81 7.81 -3.49 1.59
CA ASN A 81 7.75 -2.85 0.29
C ASN A 81 6.70 -3.52 -0.62
N PHE A 82 6.62 -4.85 -0.59
CA PHE A 82 5.64 -5.61 -1.36
C PHE A 82 4.21 -5.27 -0.95
N ILE A 83 3.90 -5.35 0.35
CA ILE A 83 2.57 -5.05 0.89
C ILE A 83 2.24 -3.58 0.69
N GLY A 84 3.15 -2.67 1.04
CA GLY A 84 2.93 -1.23 0.88
C GLY A 84 2.67 -0.83 -0.57
N GLY A 85 3.47 -1.35 -1.51
CA GLY A 85 3.26 -1.13 -2.94
C GLY A 85 1.95 -1.74 -3.45
N LEU A 86 1.60 -2.94 -2.99
CA LEU A 86 0.36 -3.61 -3.37
C LEU A 86 -0.88 -2.86 -2.88
N VAL A 87 -0.93 -2.50 -1.60
CA VAL A 87 -2.07 -1.76 -1.03
C VAL A 87 -2.19 -0.40 -1.71
N GLY A 88 -1.08 0.34 -1.88
CA GLY A 88 -1.10 1.62 -2.59
C GLY A 88 -1.63 1.51 -4.03
N ALA A 89 -1.21 0.50 -4.79
CA ALA A 89 -1.70 0.28 -6.15
C ALA A 89 -3.19 -0.14 -6.20
N LEU A 90 -3.64 -0.92 -5.21
CA LEU A 90 -5.04 -1.33 -5.08
C LEU A 90 -5.97 -0.17 -4.72
N THR A 91 -5.51 0.79 -3.90
CA THR A 91 -6.28 1.99 -3.53
C THR A 91 -6.75 2.79 -4.76
N PHE A 92 -6.00 2.79 -5.86
CA PHE A 92 -6.38 3.50 -7.09
C PHE A 92 -7.05 2.60 -8.12
N SER A 93 -6.57 1.36 -8.28
CA SER A 93 -7.10 0.47 -9.32
C SER A 93 -8.51 -0.02 -9.01
N ILE A 94 -8.84 -0.30 -7.74
CA ILE A 94 -10.17 -0.81 -7.37
C ILE A 94 -11.27 0.24 -7.63
N PRO A 95 -11.17 1.50 -7.14
CA PRO A 95 -12.15 2.53 -7.48
C PRO A 95 -12.26 2.73 -9.00
N SER A 96 -11.13 2.71 -9.71
CA SER A 96 -11.13 2.81 -11.18
C SER A 96 -11.93 1.67 -11.83
N THR A 97 -11.77 0.42 -11.38
CA THR A 97 -12.56 -0.72 -11.89
C THR A 97 -14.07 -0.55 -11.67
N LEU A 98 -14.45 0.10 -10.57
CA LEU A 98 -15.84 0.27 -10.15
C LEU A 98 -16.49 1.54 -10.71
N ALA A 99 -15.76 2.36 -11.47
CA ALA A 99 -16.26 3.62 -12.01
C ALA A 99 -17.54 3.45 -12.84
N LEU A 100 -17.53 2.56 -13.85
CA LEU A 100 -18.72 2.29 -14.67
C LEU A 100 -19.87 1.64 -13.86
N PRO A 101 -19.66 0.55 -13.09
CA PRO A 101 -20.72 0.01 -12.25
C PRO A 101 -21.35 1.05 -11.31
N ALA A 102 -20.55 1.93 -10.72
CA ALA A 102 -21.05 2.99 -9.86
C ALA A 102 -21.90 4.01 -10.64
N LEU A 103 -21.45 4.45 -11.82
CA LEU A 103 -22.18 5.42 -12.64
C LEU A 103 -23.47 4.83 -13.24
N LEU A 104 -23.48 3.53 -13.57
CA LEU A 104 -24.69 2.83 -13.99
C LEU A 104 -25.74 2.75 -12.88
N LEU A 105 -25.32 2.66 -11.61
CA LEU A 105 -26.23 2.67 -10.46
C LEU A 105 -26.76 4.08 -10.13
N MET A 106 -26.13 5.13 -10.65
CA MET A 106 -26.48 6.53 -10.38
C MET A 106 -27.21 7.20 -11.55
N ASP A 107 -27.65 6.43 -12.55
CA ASP A 107 -28.29 6.92 -13.78
C ASP A 107 -27.49 8.06 -14.46
N GLY A 108 -26.17 7.88 -14.55
CA GLY A 108 -25.28 8.84 -15.19
C GLY A 108 -25.61 9.06 -16.67
N ASP A 109 -25.31 10.26 -17.19
CA ASP A 109 -25.51 10.57 -18.60
C ASP A 109 -24.57 9.78 -19.53
N ASP A 110 -24.87 9.77 -20.84
CA ASP A 110 -24.10 9.01 -21.82
C ASP A 110 -22.60 9.38 -21.84
N GLN A 111 -22.26 10.64 -21.54
CA GLN A 111 -20.88 11.12 -21.51
C GLN A 111 -20.12 10.59 -20.28
N LEU A 112 -20.74 10.66 -19.10
CA LEU A 112 -20.21 10.13 -17.85
C LEU A 112 -20.09 8.61 -17.92
N LEU A 113 -21.05 7.91 -18.51
CA LEU A 113 -20.99 6.46 -18.72
C LEU A 113 -19.81 6.08 -19.62
N LEU A 114 -19.55 6.83 -20.70
CA LEU A 114 -18.38 6.59 -21.55
C LEU A 114 -17.06 6.81 -20.80
N ILE A 115 -16.95 7.90 -20.03
CA ILE A 115 -15.79 8.16 -19.17
C ILE A 115 -15.61 7.03 -18.15
N GLY A 116 -16.68 6.65 -17.46
CA GLY A 116 -16.72 5.53 -16.53
C GLY A 116 -16.25 4.22 -17.14
N ALA A 117 -16.70 3.92 -18.37
CA ALA A 117 -16.29 2.72 -19.11
C ALA A 117 -14.79 2.72 -19.38
N VAL A 118 -14.21 3.84 -19.82
CA VAL A 118 -12.76 3.97 -20.00
C VAL A 118 -12.01 3.74 -18.69
N PHE A 119 -12.43 4.39 -17.60
CA PHE A 119 -11.82 4.21 -16.28
C PHE A 119 -11.94 2.77 -15.78
N SER A 120 -13.07 2.10 -16.00
CA SER A 120 -13.26 0.69 -15.61
C SER A 120 -12.37 -0.26 -16.42
N VAL A 121 -12.24 -0.06 -17.74
CA VAL A 121 -11.36 -0.87 -18.59
C VAL A 121 -9.89 -0.68 -18.19
N VAL A 122 -9.45 0.58 -18.01
CA VAL A 122 -8.09 0.89 -17.58
C VAL A 122 -7.83 0.33 -16.18
N GLY A 123 -8.76 0.52 -15.25
CA GLY A 123 -8.70 -0.02 -13.91
C GLY A 123 -8.52 -1.53 -13.93
N LEU A 124 -9.31 -2.25 -14.75
CA LEU A 124 -9.26 -3.70 -14.83
C LEU A 124 -7.94 -4.20 -15.43
N ALA A 125 -7.44 -3.54 -16.48
CA ALA A 125 -6.13 -3.84 -17.05
C ALA A 125 -5.01 -3.64 -16.02
N VAL A 126 -5.06 -2.54 -15.25
CA VAL A 126 -4.10 -2.26 -14.17
C VAL A 126 -4.21 -3.28 -13.05
N THR A 127 -5.41 -3.66 -12.60
CA THR A 127 -5.60 -4.70 -11.57
C THR A 127 -5.04 -6.04 -12.02
N VAL A 128 -5.24 -6.44 -13.28
CA VAL A 128 -4.64 -7.66 -13.84
C VAL A 128 -3.12 -7.57 -13.86
N ALA A 129 -2.56 -6.42 -14.26
CA ALA A 129 -1.11 -6.19 -14.23
C ALA A 129 -0.55 -6.26 -12.80
N ILE A 130 -1.21 -5.62 -11.83
CA ILE A 130 -0.87 -5.71 -10.40
C ILE A 130 -0.88 -7.17 -9.95
N TRP A 131 -1.92 -7.94 -10.29
CA TRP A 131 -2.03 -9.35 -9.91
C TRP A 131 -0.88 -10.19 -10.49
N LEU A 132 -0.53 -10.01 -11.77
CA LEU A 132 0.57 -10.73 -12.41
C LEU A 132 1.93 -10.39 -11.77
N LEU A 133 2.18 -9.10 -11.54
CA LEU A 133 3.40 -8.63 -10.88
C LEU A 133 3.49 -9.14 -9.44
N ALA A 134 2.39 -9.05 -8.70
CA ALA A 134 2.30 -9.52 -7.33
C ALA A 134 2.56 -11.02 -7.24
N ARG A 135 1.96 -11.81 -8.14
CA ARG A 135 2.17 -13.26 -8.24
C ARG A 135 3.63 -13.59 -8.57
N ARG A 136 4.25 -12.86 -9.50
CA ARG A 136 5.65 -13.06 -9.88
C ARG A 136 6.59 -12.73 -8.72
N GLN A 137 6.41 -11.60 -8.06
CA GLN A 137 7.21 -11.19 -6.90
C GLN A 137 7.04 -12.16 -5.73
N HIS A 138 5.81 -12.58 -5.42
CA HIS A 138 5.52 -13.54 -4.35
C HIS A 138 6.17 -14.92 -4.56
N ARG A 139 6.36 -15.36 -5.81
CA ARG A 139 7.09 -16.60 -6.13
C ARG A 139 8.59 -16.49 -5.83
N GLY A 140 9.18 -15.31 -6.01
CA GLY A 140 10.59 -15.02 -5.73
C GLY A 140 10.87 -14.56 -4.29
N ARG A 141 9.91 -14.75 -3.36
CA ARG A 141 10.01 -14.19 -2.02
C ARG A 141 11.19 -14.74 -1.21
N PRO A 142 11.90 -13.89 -0.46
CA PRO A 142 12.91 -14.35 0.48
C PRO A 142 12.27 -15.13 1.65
N ARG A 143 12.98 -16.14 2.16
CA ARG A 143 12.51 -16.95 3.30
C ARG A 143 13.05 -16.38 4.61
N TRP A 144 12.20 -16.41 5.64
CA TRP A 144 12.61 -16.07 6.99
C TRP A 144 13.64 -17.08 7.50
N VAL A 145 14.71 -16.61 8.12
CA VAL A 145 15.72 -17.47 8.73
C VAL A 145 15.18 -17.93 10.09
N SER A 146 14.78 -19.20 10.17
CA SER A 146 14.46 -19.86 11.45
C SER A 146 15.76 -20.31 12.13
N LYS A 147 15.85 -20.10 13.45
CA LYS A 147 16.98 -20.53 14.30
C LYS A 147 17.06 -22.06 14.47
N ASP A 148 16.09 -22.83 13.96
CA ASP A 148 16.01 -24.29 14.20
C ASP A 148 16.89 -25.14 13.28
N LYS A 149 17.60 -24.53 12.33
CA LYS A 149 18.67 -25.22 11.60
C LYS A 149 20.00 -25.08 12.32
N ARG A 150 20.09 -25.58 13.57
CA ARG A 150 21.39 -26.02 14.08
C ARG A 150 21.67 -27.38 13.43
N PRO A 151 22.80 -27.56 12.73
CA PRO A 151 23.18 -28.90 12.30
C PRO A 151 23.27 -29.76 13.56
N SER A 152 22.51 -30.86 13.61
CA SER A 152 22.75 -31.89 14.61
C SER A 152 24.19 -32.35 14.40
N ARG A 153 25.06 -32.01 15.36
CA ARG A 153 26.38 -32.62 15.47
C ARG A 153 26.13 -34.11 15.68
N ARG A 154 26.27 -34.89 14.61
CA ARG A 154 26.63 -36.31 14.69
C ARG A 154 28.14 -36.39 14.67
#